data_AF-A0A1G3YY51-F1
#
_entry.id   AF-A0A1G3YY51-F1
#
_cell.length_a   1.000
_cell.length_b   1.000
_cell.length_c   1.000
_cell.angle_alpha   90.00
_cell.angle_beta   90.00
_cell.angle_gamma   90.00
#
_symmetry.space_group_name_H-M   'P 1'
#
loop_
_entity.id
_entity.type
_entity.pdbx_description
1 polymer ?
#
loop_
_entity_poly.entity_id
_entity_poly.type
_entity_poly.pdbx_seq_one_letter_code
_entity_poly.pdbx_strand_id
1 'polypeptide(L)'
;MSGKREYARPAAHYTRKMPKRPPSGKCILIVTEGKKTEPAYFRALRNLFRLTTVDVEIVHPEGTDPVTLTNCAIELKTKRIREARQGHTVPYDEIWVVFDLEKPHDIRRAQANAAMALPGRKKSDSPGLIRPSNTG
;
A
#
# COMPACT_ATOMS: atom_id res chain seq x y z
N MET A 1 -38.22 42.91 -31.85
CA MET A 1 -37.10 41.98 -32.09
C MET A 1 -36.62 41.47 -30.73
N SER A 2 -37.01 40.26 -30.33
CA SER A 2 -36.66 39.69 -29.02
C SER A 2 -35.62 38.59 -29.23
N GLY A 3 -34.38 38.84 -28.81
CA GLY A 3 -33.26 37.90 -28.94
C GLY A 3 -33.37 36.78 -27.90
N LYS A 4 -33.49 35.53 -28.36
CA LYS A 4 -33.39 34.35 -27.49
C LYS A 4 -31.95 34.23 -26.98
N ARG A 5 -31.78 34.23 -25.65
CA ARG A 5 -30.50 33.88 -25.01
C ARG A 5 -30.38 32.35 -25.00
N GLU A 6 -29.45 31.81 -25.79
CA GLU A 6 -29.09 30.40 -25.77
C GLU A 6 -28.23 30.10 -24.53
N TYR A 7 -28.76 29.30 -23.61
CA TYR A 7 -28.03 28.80 -22.44
C TYR A 7 -27.25 27.54 -22.82
N ALA A 8 -26.18 27.68 -23.60
CA ALA A 8 -25.27 26.57 -23.87
C ALA A 8 -24.48 26.24 -22.57
N ARG A 9 -24.75 25.07 -21.98
CA ARG A 9 -24.00 24.60 -20.81
C ARG A 9 -22.60 24.13 -21.26
N PRO A 10 -21.51 24.57 -20.60
CA PRO A 10 -20.16 24.24 -21.01
C PRO A 10 -19.89 22.73 -20.97
N ALA A 11 -19.12 22.25 -21.95
CA ALA A 11 -18.81 20.83 -22.18
C ALA A 11 -18.26 20.07 -20.95
N ALA A 12 -17.64 20.79 -20.01
CA ALA A 12 -17.16 20.27 -18.73
C ALA A 12 -18.26 19.56 -17.93
N HIS A 13 -19.53 19.98 -18.06
CA HIS A 13 -20.65 19.39 -17.34
C HIS A 13 -21.08 18.01 -17.87
N TYR A 14 -20.59 17.63 -19.06
CA TYR A 14 -20.81 16.31 -19.67
C TYR A 14 -19.66 15.33 -19.38
N THR A 15 -18.60 15.77 -18.70
CA THR A 15 -17.53 14.86 -18.31
C THR A 15 -18.02 13.96 -17.19
N ARG A 16 -18.01 12.65 -17.44
CA ARG A 16 -18.36 11.63 -16.44
C ARG A 16 -17.35 11.73 -15.31
N LYS A 17 -17.75 12.27 -14.16
CA LYS A 17 -16.96 12.14 -12.92
C LYS A 17 -16.71 10.65 -12.70
N MET A 18 -15.43 10.27 -12.62
CA MET A 18 -15.09 8.89 -12.28
C MET A 18 -15.79 8.51 -10.98
N PRO A 19 -16.41 7.33 -10.90
CA PRO A 19 -17.08 6.89 -9.69
C PRO A 19 -16.05 6.80 -8.56
N LYS A 20 -16.04 7.80 -7.68
CA LYS A 20 -15.36 7.74 -6.38
C LYS A 20 -16.24 6.94 -5.43
N ARG A 21 -16.43 5.64 -5.71
CA ARG A 21 -16.97 4.78 -4.66
C ARG A 21 -15.82 4.60 -3.65
N PRO A 22 -16.02 4.96 -2.36
CA PRO A 22 -15.10 4.47 -1.34
C PRO A 22 -15.06 2.93 -1.46
N PRO A 23 -13.92 2.27 -1.19
CA PRO A 23 -13.83 0.82 -1.24
C PRO A 23 -14.96 0.25 -0.38
N SER A 24 -15.94 -0.41 -1.01
CA SER A 24 -17.14 -0.88 -0.31
C SER A 24 -16.92 -2.22 0.41
N GLY A 25 -15.66 -2.63 0.56
CA GLY A 25 -15.27 -3.85 1.24
C GLY A 25 -13.83 -3.77 1.71
N LYS A 26 -13.28 -4.92 2.10
CA LYS A 26 -11.99 -5.00 2.80
C LYS A 26 -10.86 -4.37 1.98
N CYS A 27 -10.03 -3.56 2.62
CA CYS A 27 -8.82 -2.99 2.07
C CYS A 27 -7.59 -3.72 2.64
N ILE A 28 -6.83 -4.40 1.78
CA ILE A 28 -5.69 -5.23 2.16
C ILE A 28 -4.43 -4.66 1.52
N LEU A 29 -3.36 -4.53 2.31
CA LEU A 29 -2.02 -4.26 1.80
C LEU A 29 -1.21 -5.56 1.77
N ILE A 30 -0.56 -5.85 0.64
CA ILE A 30 0.41 -6.95 0.50
C ILE A 30 1.76 -6.35 0.11
N VAL A 31 2.78 -6.58 0.93
CA VAL A 31 4.16 -6.19 0.66
C VAL A 31 4.96 -7.41 0.24
N THR A 32 5.59 -7.36 -0.93
CA THR A 32 6.17 -8.52 -1.61
C THR A 32 7.68 -8.35 -1.87
N GLU A 33 8.47 -9.41 -1.66
CA GLU A 33 9.91 -9.46 -2.01
C GLU A 33 10.11 -9.30 -3.52
N GLY A 34 9.23 -9.89 -4.32
CA GLY A 34 9.29 -9.85 -5.78
C GLY A 34 8.60 -8.63 -6.38
N LYS A 35 9.26 -7.98 -7.35
CA LYS A 35 8.68 -6.86 -8.10
C LYS A 35 7.65 -7.28 -9.18
N LYS A 36 7.80 -8.48 -9.72
CA LYS A 36 7.05 -8.93 -10.91
C LYS A 36 6.19 -10.16 -10.64
N THR A 37 6.81 -11.25 -10.19
CA THR A 37 6.17 -12.58 -10.12
C THR A 37 5.06 -12.61 -9.06
N GLU A 38 5.38 -12.25 -7.82
CA GLU A 38 4.41 -12.28 -6.72
C GLU A 38 3.23 -11.31 -6.97
N PRO A 39 3.45 -10.04 -7.38
CA PRO A 39 2.33 -9.17 -7.74
C PRO A 39 1.48 -9.70 -8.89
N ALA A 40 2.07 -10.40 -9.87
CA ALA A 40 1.32 -11.03 -10.94
C ALA A 40 0.43 -12.18 -10.43
N TYR A 41 0.95 -13.01 -9.53
CA TYR A 41 0.16 -14.09 -8.91
C TYR A 41 -1.01 -13.56 -8.08
N PHE A 42 -0.79 -12.57 -7.21
CA PHE A 42 -1.89 -12.02 -6.40
C PHE A 42 -2.96 -11.35 -7.27
N ARG A 43 -2.58 -10.65 -8.34
CA ARG A 43 -3.55 -10.08 -9.30
C ARG A 43 -4.32 -11.18 -10.03
N ALA A 44 -3.65 -12.27 -10.44
CA ALA A 44 -4.29 -13.40 -11.08
C ALA A 44 -5.29 -14.11 -10.14
N LEU A 45 -4.90 -14.35 -8.88
CA LEU A 45 -5.77 -14.96 -7.87
C LEU A 45 -7.00 -14.10 -7.58
N ARG A 46 -6.82 -12.77 -7.45
CA ARG A 46 -7.95 -11.83 -7.27
C ARG A 46 -8.97 -11.95 -8.40
N ASN A 47 -8.49 -12.03 -9.64
CA ASN A 47 -9.33 -12.16 -10.82
C ASN A 47 -10.02 -13.53 -10.87
N LEU A 48 -9.28 -14.61 -10.59
CA LEU A 48 -9.79 -15.98 -10.60
C LEU A 48 -10.92 -16.18 -9.58
N PHE A 49 -10.74 -15.68 -8.35
CA PHE A 49 -11.75 -15.79 -7.29
C PHE A 49 -12.80 -14.68 -7.32
N ARG A 50 -12.75 -13.78 -8.31
CA ARG A 50 -13.71 -12.67 -8.48
C ARG A 50 -13.88 -11.83 -7.21
N LEU A 51 -12.76 -11.52 -6.54
CA LEU A 51 -12.73 -10.73 -5.30
C LEU A 51 -12.95 -9.23 -5.59
N THR A 52 -14.13 -8.89 -6.09
CA THR A 52 -14.50 -7.54 -6.56
C THR A 52 -14.76 -6.57 -5.42
N THR A 53 -15.10 -7.08 -4.23
CA THR A 53 -15.35 -6.29 -3.03
C THR A 53 -14.10 -6.04 -2.21
N VAL A 54 -12.99 -6.74 -2.49
CA VAL A 54 -11.71 -6.56 -1.80
C VAL A 54 -10.82 -5.66 -2.64
N ASP A 55 -10.38 -4.58 -2.02
CA ASP A 55 -9.34 -3.71 -2.56
C ASP A 55 -7.98 -4.21 -2.08
N VAL A 56 -7.12 -4.60 -3.02
CA VAL A 56 -5.81 -5.20 -2.72
C VAL A 56 -4.74 -4.29 -3.30
N GLU A 57 -3.99 -3.63 -2.43
CA GLU A 57 -2.80 -2.87 -2.78
C GLU A 57 -1.57 -3.79 -2.66
N ILE A 58 -0.76 -3.88 -3.72
CA ILE A 58 0.45 -4.71 -3.73
C ILE A 58 1.65 -3.79 -3.94
N VAL A 59 2.59 -3.81 -2.99
CA VAL A 59 3.77 -2.94 -3.00
C VAL A 59 5.04 -3.78 -2.92
N HIS A 60 6.01 -3.42 -3.75
CA HIS A 60 7.38 -3.91 -3.66
C HIS A 60 8.29 -2.74 -3.28
N PRO A 61 8.92 -2.76 -2.09
CA PRO A 61 9.83 -1.71 -1.68
C PRO A 61 11.26 -1.93 -2.19
N GLU A 62 12.11 -0.92 -2.01
CA GLU A 62 13.55 -1.02 -2.22
C GLU A 62 14.17 -1.87 -1.10
N GLY A 63 14.14 -3.19 -1.27
CA GLY A 63 14.69 -4.16 -0.32
C GLY A 63 13.92 -5.48 -0.31
N THR A 64 14.63 -6.57 -0.05
CA THR A 64 14.11 -7.94 -0.12
C THR A 64 14.19 -8.70 1.21
N ASP A 65 14.74 -8.09 2.26
CA ASP A 65 14.82 -8.74 3.57
C ASP A 65 13.53 -8.53 4.40
N PRO A 66 13.17 -9.50 5.26
CA PRO A 66 11.93 -9.47 6.04
C PRO A 66 11.74 -8.20 6.89
N VAL A 67 12.83 -7.67 7.44
CA VAL A 67 12.82 -6.49 8.30
C VAL A 67 12.49 -5.24 7.48
N THR A 68 13.16 -5.03 6.35
CA THR A 68 12.87 -3.92 5.43
C THR A 68 11.44 -3.98 4.90
N LEU A 69 10.97 -5.16 4.49
CA LEU A 69 9.59 -5.34 4.02
C LEU A 69 8.58 -4.97 5.10
N THR A 70 8.82 -5.40 6.35
CA THR A 70 7.93 -5.12 7.49
C THR A 70 7.95 -3.65 7.88
N ASN A 71 9.13 -3.01 7.89
CA ASN A 71 9.23 -1.57 8.13
C ASN A 71 8.46 -0.77 7.07
N CYS A 72 8.58 -1.14 5.79
CA CYS A 72 7.80 -0.52 4.72
C CYS A 72 6.29 -0.67 4.96
N ALA A 73 5.84 -1.87 5.35
CA ALA A 73 4.43 -2.12 5.67
C ALA A 73 3.92 -1.22 6.81
N ILE A 74 4.72 -1.00 7.86
CA ILE A 74 4.40 -0.12 8.99
C ILE A 74 4.31 1.36 8.54
N GLU A 75 5.22 1.80 7.67
CA GLU A 75 5.22 3.15 7.12
C GLU A 75 3.98 3.41 6.26
N LEU A 76 3.66 2.47 5.37
CA LEU A 76 2.46 2.53 4.52
C LEU A 76 1.18 2.53 5.36
N LYS A 77 1.11 1.70 6.41
CA LYS A 77 0.00 1.73 7.38
C LYS A 77 -0.16 3.11 8.00
N THR A 78 0.93 3.67 8.49
CA THR A 78 0.93 4.98 9.17
C THR A 78 0.52 6.09 8.22
N LYS A 79 1.02 6.07 6.97
CA LYS A 79 0.65 7.00 5.92
C LYS A 79 -0.85 6.89 5.59
N ARG A 80 -1.34 5.67 5.37
CA ARG A 80 -2.74 5.39 5.04
C ARG A 80 -3.71 5.86 6.14
N ILE A 81 -3.35 5.66 7.42
CA ILE A 81 -4.15 6.18 8.54
C ILE A 81 -4.23 7.71 8.52
N ARG A 82 -3.15 8.42 8.20
CA ARG A 82 -3.14 9.89 8.10
C ARG A 82 -4.03 10.37 6.95
N GLU A 83 -3.91 9.74 5.79
CA GLU A 83 -4.73 10.05 4.62
C GLU A 83 -6.22 9.73 4.87
N ALA A 84 -6.52 8.68 5.64
CA ALA A 84 -7.88 8.33 6.02
C ALA A 84 -8.51 9.37 6.96
N ARG A 85 -7.74 9.93 7.90
CA ARG A 85 -8.18 11.05 8.75
C ARG A 85 -8.49 12.32 7.96
N GLN A 86 -7.87 12.48 6.79
CA GLN A 86 -8.13 13.58 5.85
C GLN A 86 -9.29 13.29 4.90
N GLY A 87 -9.92 12.10 4.99
CA GLY A 87 -11.04 11.70 4.13
C GLY A 87 -10.62 11.32 2.71
N HIS A 88 -9.33 11.14 2.43
CA HIS A 88 -8.84 10.77 1.09
C HIS A 88 -8.95 9.28 0.79
N THR A 89 -8.96 8.43 1.83
CA THR A 89 -8.90 6.97 1.70
C THR A 89 -9.46 6.30 2.96
N VAL A 90 -9.45 4.97 3.00
CA VAL A 90 -9.79 4.15 4.17
C VAL A 90 -8.53 3.46 4.72
N PRO A 91 -8.46 3.21 6.04
CA PRO A 91 -7.39 2.39 6.62
C PRO A 91 -7.39 0.97 6.03
N TYR A 92 -6.23 0.31 6.06
CA TYR A 92 -6.15 -1.12 5.77
C TYR A 92 -6.80 -1.93 6.90
N ASP A 93 -7.61 -2.92 6.53
CA ASP A 93 -8.14 -3.94 7.44
C ASP A 93 -7.06 -4.96 7.79
N GLU A 94 -6.29 -5.38 6.79
CA GLU A 94 -5.26 -6.41 6.91
C GLU A 94 -3.99 -6.00 6.16
N ILE A 95 -2.83 -6.37 6.71
CA ILE A 95 -1.53 -6.10 6.09
C ILE A 95 -0.72 -7.38 6.14
N TRP A 96 -0.27 -7.82 4.97
CA TRP A 96 0.47 -9.05 4.77
C TRP A 96 1.86 -8.72 4.23
N VAL A 97 2.88 -9.36 4.79
CA VAL A 97 4.26 -9.25 4.34
C VAL A 97 4.68 -10.63 3.86
N VAL A 98 5.06 -10.74 2.58
CA VAL A 98 5.31 -12.01 1.88
C VAL A 98 6.76 -12.02 1.40
N PHE A 99 7.49 -13.06 1.77
CA PHE A 99 8.91 -13.27 1.44
C PHE A 99 9.26 -14.76 1.48
N ASP A 100 10.28 -15.16 0.73
CA ASP A 100 10.69 -16.57 0.63
C ASP A 100 11.67 -16.96 1.73
N LEU A 101 11.45 -18.15 2.33
CA LEU A 101 12.31 -18.73 3.36
C LEU A 101 13.39 -19.68 2.80
N GLU A 102 13.40 -19.98 1.50
CA GLU A 102 14.08 -21.15 0.95
C GLU A 102 15.59 -21.03 0.70
N LYS A 103 16.27 -19.98 1.20
CA LYS A 103 17.75 -19.96 1.19
C LYS A 103 18.26 -20.50 2.53
N PRO A 104 19.17 -21.49 2.55
CA PRO A 104 19.64 -22.11 3.78
C PRO A 104 20.57 -21.16 4.53
N HIS A 105 20.03 -20.23 5.32
CA HIS A 105 20.82 -19.43 6.25
C HIS A 105 19.98 -18.98 7.45
N ASP A 106 20.47 -19.29 8.64
CA ASP A 106 19.97 -18.81 9.95
C ASP A 106 19.69 -17.30 9.99
N ILE A 107 20.38 -16.52 9.14
CA ILE A 107 20.23 -15.08 8.98
C ILE A 107 18.79 -14.69 8.60
N ARG A 108 18.16 -15.37 7.62
CA ARG A 108 16.78 -15.05 7.22
C ARG A 108 15.77 -15.41 8.29
N ARG A 109 16.02 -16.49 9.04
CA ARG A 109 15.17 -16.89 10.18
C ARG A 109 15.28 -15.89 11.32
N ALA A 110 16.49 -15.41 11.62
CA ALA A 110 16.70 -14.34 12.59
C ALA A 110 16.01 -13.03 12.15
N GLN A 111 16.08 -12.67 10.87
CA GLN A 111 15.37 -11.51 10.30
C GLN A 111 13.85 -11.68 10.37
N ALA A 112 13.31 -12.87 10.08
CA ALA A 112 11.89 -13.16 10.22
C ALA A 112 11.42 -13.03 11.67
N ASN A 113 12.19 -13.55 12.63
CA ASN A 113 11.91 -13.39 14.06
C ASN A 113 11.94 -11.92 14.49
N ALA A 114 12.94 -11.16 14.02
CA ALA A 114 13.01 -9.73 14.29
C ALA A 114 11.81 -8.99 13.69
N ALA A 115 11.43 -9.31 12.45
CA ALA A 115 10.28 -8.74 11.77
C ALA A 115 8.96 -9.00 12.51
N MET A 116 8.74 -10.22 13.01
CA MET A 116 7.57 -10.56 13.82
C MET A 116 7.46 -9.75 15.12
N ALA A 117 8.59 -9.25 15.66
CA ALA A 117 8.62 -8.43 16.86
C ALA A 117 8.46 -6.92 16.61
N LEU A 118 8.41 -6.47 15.35
CA LEU A 118 8.25 -5.05 15.00
C LEU A 118 6.83 -4.52 15.22
N PRO A 119 5.74 -5.24 14.87
CA PRO A 119 4.39 -4.80 15.13
C PRO A 119 4.15 -4.61 16.64
N GLY A 120 4.05 -3.35 17.08
CA GLY A 120 3.84 -2.99 18.49
C GLY A 120 4.98 -2.20 19.14
N ARG A 121 6.17 -2.13 18.51
CA ARG A 121 7.23 -1.18 18.94
C ARG A 121 6.82 0.25 18.62
N LYS A 122 7.08 1.18 19.55
CA LYS A 122 6.87 2.61 19.29
C LYS A 122 8.04 3.11 18.42
N LYS A 123 7.77 4.13 17.60
CA LYS A 123 8.78 4.75 16.71
C LYS A 123 10.00 5.32 17.48
N SER A 124 9.89 5.48 18.79
CA SER A 124 10.97 5.84 19.72
C SER A 124 12.03 4.75 19.90
N ASP A 125 11.74 3.50 19.51
CA ASP A 125 12.54 2.33 19.87
C ASP A 125 13.42 1.84 18.70
N SER A 126 13.41 2.55 17.57
CA SER A 126 14.27 2.30 16.42
C SER A 126 15.68 2.87 16.69
N PRO A 127 16.77 2.12 16.50
CA PRO A 127 18.10 2.70 16.48
C PRO A 127 18.13 3.71 15.33
N GLY A 128 18.44 4.96 15.65
CA GLY A 128 18.47 6.05 14.67
C GLY A 128 19.35 5.66 13.49
N LEU A 129 18.75 5.57 12.30
CA LEU A 129 19.49 5.39 11.06
C LEU A 129 20.37 6.64 10.89
N ILE A 130 21.67 6.47 11.15
CA ILE A 130 22.68 7.52 10.97
C ILE A 130 22.62 7.93 9.50
N ARG A 131 22.13 9.15 9.25
CA ARG A 131 22.23 9.77 7.92
C ARG A 131 23.68 10.20 7.73
N PRO A 132 24.38 9.80 6.65
CA PRO A 132 25.70 10.34 6.37
C PRO A 132 25.58 11.85 6.16
N SER A 133 26.35 12.60 6.94
CA SER A 133 26.54 14.04 6.81
C SER A 133 27.20 14.34 5.47
N ASN A 134 26.48 15.01 4.57
CA ASN A 134 27.04 15.50 3.33
C ASN A 134 27.71 16.85 3.63
N THR A 135 29.02 16.82 3.90
CA THR A 135 29.85 18.02 3.99
C THR A 135 30.34 18.32 2.58
N GLY A 136 29.88 19.44 2.01
CA GLY A 136 30.47 20.07 0.83
C GLY A 136 31.58 21.04 1.21
#